data_AF-A0A352RUW1-F1
#
_entry.id   AF-A0A352RUW1-F1
#
_cell.length_a   1.000
_cell.length_b   1.000
_cell.length_c   1.000
_cell.angle_alpha   90.00
_cell.angle_beta   90.00
_cell.angle_gamma   90.00
#
_symmetry.space_group_name_H-M   'P 1'
#
loop_
_entity.id
_entity.type
_entity.pdbx_description
1 polymer ?
#
loop_
_entity_poly.entity_id
_entity_poly.type
_entity_poly.pdbx_seq_one_letter_code
_entity_poly.pdbx_strand_id
1 'polypeptide(L)'
;MDRMIYTALSGAKQILDQQAAVSNNLANASTTAFKAQVNMYRAVPVVGQEAQTRAFTLASTPGADMKAGPLSYTGRNLDVALQGNGWLAVQMPDGSEAYTRAGSLQVSPDGQLQTSLGLPVMGDGGPIGIPPGSTVSIGTDGTVTARGPGEAANGLAQVGKLRVVT
;
A
#
# COMPACT_ATOMS: atom_id res chain seq x y z
N MET A 1 -26.23 38.18 -13.37
CA MET A 1 -26.60 37.47 -12.12
C MET A 1 -26.01 36.05 -12.03
N ASP A 2 -25.35 35.51 -13.07
CA ASP A 2 -24.94 34.10 -13.13
C ASP A 2 -23.55 33.77 -12.53
N ARG A 3 -22.69 34.77 -12.29
CA ARG A 3 -21.25 34.55 -12.07
C ARG A 3 -20.87 34.10 -10.65
N MET A 4 -21.70 34.43 -9.64
CA MET A 4 -21.48 34.02 -8.25
C MET A 4 -21.87 32.56 -8.02
N ILE A 5 -22.85 32.06 -8.79
CA ILE A 5 -23.30 30.67 -8.71
C ILE A 5 -22.16 29.73 -9.09
N TYR A 6 -21.39 30.04 -10.14
CA TYR A 6 -20.22 29.24 -10.52
C TYR A 6 -19.12 29.23 -9.46
N THR A 7 -18.90 30.35 -8.77
CA THR A 7 -17.91 30.41 -7.68
C THR A 7 -18.37 29.56 -6.50
N ALA A 8 -19.63 29.69 -6.08
CA ALA A 8 -20.22 28.86 -5.03
C ALA A 8 -20.21 27.37 -5.41
N LEU A 9 -20.58 27.05 -6.65
CA LEU A 9 -20.58 25.69 -7.20
C LEU A 9 -19.18 25.07 -7.18
N SER A 10 -18.14 25.85 -7.50
CA SER A 10 -16.76 25.35 -7.45
C SER A 10 -16.37 24.90 -6.04
N GLY A 11 -16.73 25.67 -5.01
CA GLY A 11 -16.50 25.30 -3.61
C GLY A 11 -17.34 24.10 -3.19
N ALA A 12 -18.64 24.10 -3.52
CA ALA A 12 -19.55 23.00 -3.20
C ALA A 12 -19.08 21.67 -3.80
N LYS A 13 -18.60 21.67 -5.05
CA LYS A 13 -18.00 20.50 -5.68
C LYS A 13 -16.80 19.98 -4.90
N GLN A 14 -15.86 20.87 -4.52
CA GLN A 14 -14.67 20.45 -3.78
C GLN A 14 -15.02 19.88 -2.39
N ILE A 15 -16.06 20.40 -1.73
CA ILE A 15 -16.55 19.86 -0.46
C ILE A 15 -17.09 18.43 -0.63
N LEU A 16 -17.83 18.16 -1.70
CA LEU A 16 -18.31 16.80 -2.00
C LEU A 16 -17.13 15.84 -2.26
N ASP A 17 -16.12 16.29 -3.01
CA ASP A 17 -14.92 15.50 -3.27
C ASP A 17 -14.13 15.24 -1.96
N GLN A 18 -14.07 16.23 -1.06
CA GLN A 18 -13.46 16.08 0.26
C GLN A 18 -14.22 15.08 1.12
N GLN A 19 -15.55 15.16 1.13
CA GLN A 19 -16.40 14.25 1.87
C GLN A 19 -16.20 12.81 1.39
N ALA A 20 -16.15 12.59 0.07
CA ALA A 20 -15.89 11.27 -0.50
C ALA A 20 -14.52 10.72 -0.07
N ALA A 21 -13.47 11.55 -0.09
CA ALA A 21 -12.13 11.13 0.36
C ALA A 21 -12.10 10.80 1.86
N VAL A 22 -12.75 11.59 2.71
CA VAL A 22 -12.86 11.32 4.14
C VAL A 22 -13.63 10.01 4.39
N SER A 23 -14.74 9.78 3.68
CA SER A 23 -15.49 8.54 3.76
C SER A 23 -14.66 7.33 3.35
N ASN A 24 -13.87 7.44 2.26
CA ASN A 24 -12.98 6.38 1.83
C ASN A 24 -11.88 6.09 2.86
N ASN A 25 -11.26 7.12 3.43
CA ASN A 25 -10.25 6.98 4.46
C ASN A 25 -10.82 6.33 5.73
N LEU A 26 -12.04 6.72 6.14
CA LEU A 26 -12.72 6.15 7.29
C LEU A 26 -13.04 4.67 7.07
N ALA A 27 -13.55 4.31 5.89
CA ALA A 27 -13.85 2.92 5.54
C ALA A 27 -12.60 2.03 5.53
N ASN A 28 -11.43 2.60 5.22
CA ASN A 28 -10.15 1.89 5.19
C ASN A 28 -9.27 2.11 6.43
N ALA A 29 -9.82 2.70 7.50
CA ALA A 29 -9.06 3.00 8.71
C ALA A 29 -8.44 1.75 9.37
N SER A 30 -9.07 0.58 9.20
CA SER A 30 -8.59 -0.72 9.69
C SER A 30 -7.87 -1.55 8.63
N THR A 31 -7.78 -1.08 7.38
CA THR A 31 -7.12 -1.81 6.31
C THR A 31 -5.61 -1.73 6.53
N THR A 32 -4.97 -2.88 6.72
CA THR A 32 -3.51 -2.97 6.90
C THR A 32 -2.81 -2.27 5.75
N ALA A 33 -1.81 -1.44 6.09
CA ALA A 33 -0.96 -0.75 5.13
C ALA A 33 -1.67 0.28 4.21
N PHE A 34 -2.92 0.64 4.50
CA PHE A 34 -3.61 1.69 3.76
C PHE A 34 -2.92 3.05 3.93
N LYS A 35 -2.86 3.83 2.84
CA LYS A 35 -2.30 5.18 2.80
C LYS A 35 -3.44 6.15 2.57
N ALA A 36 -3.70 7.00 3.56
CA ALA A 36 -4.85 7.90 3.54
C ALA A 36 -4.75 8.87 2.35
N GLN A 37 -5.84 9.04 1.63
CA GLN A 37 -5.94 10.02 0.57
C GLN A 37 -5.95 11.42 1.18
N VAL A 38 -5.12 12.31 0.63
CA VAL A 38 -5.03 13.72 1.01
C VAL A 38 -5.48 14.57 -0.16
N ASN A 39 -6.60 15.28 0.03
CA ASN A 39 -7.07 16.26 -0.93
C ASN A 39 -6.46 17.63 -0.60
N MET A 40 -5.96 18.31 -1.63
CA MET A 40 -5.43 19.67 -1.52
C MET A 40 -6.20 20.58 -2.46
N TYR A 41 -6.53 21.78 -1.98
CA TYR A 41 -7.30 22.76 -2.73
C TYR A 41 -6.57 24.10 -2.71
N ARG A 42 -6.70 24.86 -3.79
CA ARG A 42 -6.18 26.22 -3.85
C ARG A 42 -7.19 27.17 -4.49
N ALA A 43 -7.13 28.42 -4.05
CA ALA A 43 -7.84 29.50 -4.71
C ALA A 43 -7.08 29.91 -5.98
N VAL A 44 -7.79 29.98 -7.10
CA VAL A 44 -7.25 30.50 -8.37
C VAL A 44 -8.07 31.72 -8.78
N PRO A 45 -7.45 32.91 -8.88
CA PRO A 45 -8.15 34.13 -9.24
C PRO A 45 -8.66 34.04 -10.68
N VAL A 46 -9.81 34.65 -10.94
CA VAL A 46 -10.35 34.76 -12.30
C VAL A 46 -9.52 35.79 -13.07
N VAL A 47 -8.89 35.35 -14.17
CA VAL A 47 -8.10 36.23 -15.04
C VAL A 47 -9.00 36.90 -16.08
N GLY A 48 -8.89 38.22 -16.22
CA GLY A 48 -9.62 39.03 -17.19
C GLY A 48 -9.15 40.49 -17.20
N GLN A 49 -9.77 41.33 -18.04
CA GLN A 49 -9.46 42.78 -18.10
C GLN A 49 -9.87 43.55 -16.83
N GLU A 50 -10.78 42.98 -16.03
CA GLU A 50 -11.29 43.57 -14.79
C GLU A 50 -10.41 43.26 -13.58
N ALA A 51 -10.57 44.02 -12.49
CA ALA A 51 -9.89 43.76 -11.23
C ALA A 51 -10.22 42.36 -10.68
N GLN A 52 -9.22 41.69 -10.08
CA GLN A 52 -9.34 40.33 -9.55
C GLN A 52 -10.15 40.30 -8.24
N THR A 53 -11.47 40.38 -8.35
CA THR A 53 -12.39 40.38 -7.20
C THR A 53 -12.95 38.99 -6.87
N ARG A 54 -12.57 37.96 -7.63
CA ARG A 54 -13.14 36.60 -7.53
C ARG A 54 -12.07 35.53 -7.68
N ALA A 55 -12.22 34.43 -6.96
CA ALA A 55 -11.40 33.24 -7.11
C ALA A 55 -12.26 31.97 -7.13
N PHE A 56 -11.87 31.00 -7.95
CA PHE A 56 -12.44 29.65 -7.93
C PHE A 56 -11.61 28.74 -7.03
N THR A 57 -12.26 27.75 -6.43
CA THR A 57 -11.54 26.68 -5.72
C THR A 57 -11.26 25.56 -6.70
N LEU A 58 -9.98 25.24 -6.90
CA LEU A 58 -9.54 24.13 -7.75
C LEU A 58 -8.84 23.07 -6.90
N ALA A 59 -9.10 21.79 -7.23
CA ALA A 59 -8.32 20.68 -6.73
C ALA A 59 -6.87 20.79 -7.23
N SER A 60 -5.94 20.59 -6.31
CA SER A 60 -4.56 20.23 -6.64
C SER A 60 -4.49 18.71 -6.82
N THR A 61 -3.37 18.21 -7.36
CA THR A 61 -3.12 16.77 -7.49
C THR A 61 -3.35 16.06 -6.15
N PRO A 62 -4.29 15.10 -6.06
CA PRO A 62 -4.50 14.31 -4.86
C PRO A 62 -3.21 13.57 -4.47
N GLY A 63 -2.89 13.55 -3.18
CA GLY A 63 -1.75 12.85 -2.63
C GLY A 63 -2.17 11.68 -1.74
N ALA A 64 -1.19 10.93 -1.26
CA ALA A 64 -1.37 9.95 -0.20
C ALA A 64 -0.47 10.32 0.99
N ASP A 65 -0.97 10.16 2.22
CA ASP A 65 -0.14 10.30 3.41
C ASP A 65 0.79 9.09 3.53
N MET A 66 2.06 9.31 3.19
CA MET A 66 3.10 8.26 3.20
C MET A 66 3.60 7.90 4.59
N LYS A 67 3.18 8.60 5.65
CA LYS A 67 3.61 8.31 7.03
C LYS A 67 3.31 6.86 7.41
N ALA A 68 4.16 6.31 8.27
CA ALA A 68 3.93 4.99 8.86
C ALA A 68 2.76 5.08 9.86
N GLY A 69 1.83 4.13 9.75
CA GLY A 69 0.77 3.95 10.75
C GLY A 69 1.28 3.17 11.97
N PRO A 70 0.41 2.99 12.99
CA PRO A 70 0.74 2.15 14.14
C PRO A 70 0.97 0.69 13.69
N LEU A 71 1.92 0.02 14.34
CA LEU A 71 2.19 -1.40 14.14
C LEU A 71 1.46 -2.21 15.22
N SER A 72 0.87 -3.33 14.81
CA SER A 72 0.29 -4.33 15.71
C SER A 72 1.03 -5.64 15.56
N TYR A 73 1.48 -6.21 16.67
CA TYR A 73 2.19 -7.49 16.67
C TYR A 73 1.18 -8.63 16.69
N THR A 74 1.20 -9.49 15.67
CA THR A 74 0.22 -10.58 15.50
C THR A 74 0.72 -11.93 16.05
N GLY A 75 2.03 -12.07 16.29
CA GLY A 75 2.67 -13.33 16.69
C GLY A 75 2.77 -14.38 15.58
N ARG A 76 2.35 -14.08 14.34
CA ARG A 76 2.49 -15.00 13.20
C ARG A 76 3.81 -14.75 12.47
N ASN A 77 4.56 -15.82 12.18
CA ASN A 77 5.85 -15.74 11.49
C ASN A 77 5.79 -15.14 10.07
N LEU A 78 4.62 -15.20 9.43
CA LEU A 78 4.39 -14.72 8.07
C LEU A 78 3.74 -13.33 8.02
N ASP A 79 3.52 -12.70 9.17
CA ASP A 79 3.07 -11.31 9.23
C ASP A 79 4.30 -10.41 9.40
N VAL A 80 4.65 -9.71 8.31
CA VAL A 80 5.83 -8.85 8.24
C VAL A 80 5.45 -7.38 8.18
N ALA A 81 6.27 -6.53 8.79
CA ALA A 81 6.14 -5.08 8.68
C ALA A 81 7.46 -4.50 8.19
N LEU A 82 7.41 -3.68 7.13
CA LEU A 82 8.58 -3.02 6.59
C LEU A 82 8.93 -1.78 7.41
N GLN A 83 10.19 -1.64 7.81
CA GLN A 83 10.69 -0.43 8.45
C GLN A 83 11.08 0.62 7.39
N GLY A 84 10.88 1.91 7.69
CA GLY A 84 11.22 3.01 6.78
C GLY A 84 10.19 3.21 5.66
N ASN A 85 10.65 3.53 4.44
CA ASN A 85 9.80 3.89 3.29
C ASN A 85 9.73 2.80 2.20
N GLY A 86 10.25 1.60 2.44
CA GLY A 86 10.28 0.52 1.44
C GLY A 86 8.92 -0.10 1.12
N TRP A 87 8.84 -0.85 0.03
CA TRP A 87 7.66 -1.58 -0.45
C TRP A 87 8.04 -3.01 -0.80
N LEU A 88 7.15 -3.95 -0.53
CA LEU A 88 7.32 -5.35 -0.91
C LEU A 88 6.95 -5.50 -2.39
N ALA A 89 7.85 -6.09 -3.18
CA ALA A 89 7.55 -6.42 -4.57
C ALA A 89 6.67 -7.70 -4.65
N VAL A 90 5.64 -7.64 -5.47
CA VAL A 90 4.71 -8.75 -5.74
C VAL A 90 4.48 -8.88 -7.25
N GLN A 91 4.04 -10.05 -7.69
CA GLN A 91 3.71 -10.29 -9.08
C GLN A 91 2.20 -10.17 -9.31
N MET A 92 1.81 -9.40 -10.32
CA MET A 92 0.44 -9.32 -10.80
C MET A 92 0.08 -10.52 -11.68
N PRO A 93 -1.22 -10.81 -11.90
CA PRO A 93 -1.65 -11.93 -12.75
C PRO A 93 -1.17 -11.83 -14.21
N ASP A 94 -0.87 -10.63 -14.70
CA ASP A 94 -0.29 -10.37 -16.02
C ASP A 94 1.24 -10.57 -16.07
N GLY A 95 1.85 -10.96 -14.95
CA GLY A 95 3.28 -11.16 -14.78
C GLY A 95 4.07 -9.90 -14.43
N SER A 96 3.44 -8.72 -14.42
CA SER A 96 4.10 -7.45 -14.09
C SER A 96 4.42 -7.34 -12.60
N GLU A 97 5.41 -6.52 -12.26
CA GLU A 97 5.78 -6.23 -10.88
C GLU A 97 4.90 -5.12 -10.31
N ALA A 98 4.33 -5.36 -9.14
CA ALA A 98 3.59 -4.39 -8.35
C ALA A 98 4.18 -4.30 -6.94
N TYR A 99 3.70 -3.31 -6.18
CA TYR A 99 4.25 -2.98 -4.86
C TYR A 99 3.16 -2.93 -3.81
N THR A 100 3.44 -3.49 -2.64
CA THR A 100 2.52 -3.47 -1.51
C THR A 100 3.24 -3.18 -0.20
N ARG A 101 2.52 -2.57 0.73
CA ARG A 101 2.94 -2.42 2.13
C ARG A 101 2.28 -3.47 3.04
N ALA A 102 1.31 -4.21 2.53
CA ALA A 102 0.63 -5.26 3.28
C ALA A 102 1.57 -6.46 3.42
N GLY A 103 1.86 -6.85 4.65
CA GLY A 103 2.75 -7.98 4.94
C GLY A 103 2.04 -9.16 5.58
N SER A 104 0.72 -9.32 5.40
CA SER A 104 0.03 -10.56 5.74
C SER A 104 0.29 -11.58 4.63
N LEU A 105 1.26 -12.46 4.87
CA LEU A 105 1.70 -13.45 3.90
C LEU A 105 1.18 -14.85 4.27
N GLN A 106 1.09 -15.71 3.25
CA GLN A 106 0.71 -17.10 3.39
C GLN A 106 1.40 -17.94 2.33
N VAL A 107 1.52 -19.24 2.59
CA VAL A 107 1.98 -20.21 1.60
C VAL A 107 0.76 -20.71 0.83
N SER A 108 0.81 -20.63 -0.49
CA SER A 108 -0.23 -21.12 -1.39
C SER A 108 -0.24 -22.65 -1.43
N PRO A 109 -1.34 -23.28 -1.88
CA PRO A 109 -1.38 -24.72 -2.14
C PRO A 109 -0.31 -25.19 -3.13
N ASP A 110 0.09 -24.32 -4.06
CA ASP A 110 1.15 -24.58 -5.05
C ASP A 110 2.57 -24.40 -4.47
N GLY A 111 2.67 -24.13 -3.16
CA GLY A 111 3.95 -23.92 -2.49
C GLY A 111 4.59 -22.58 -2.85
N GLN A 112 3.82 -21.52 -3.11
CA GLN A 112 4.35 -20.17 -3.34
C GLN A 112 4.07 -19.27 -2.14
N LEU A 113 5.03 -18.43 -1.76
CA LEU A 113 4.77 -17.35 -0.81
C LEU A 113 3.94 -16.28 -1.49
N GLN A 114 2.75 -15.98 -0.97
CA GLN A 114 1.83 -15.02 -1.54
C GLN A 114 1.22 -14.11 -0.47
N THR A 115 0.69 -12.98 -0.90
CA THR A 115 -0.14 -12.10 -0.05
C THR A 115 -1.51 -12.72 0.23
N SER A 116 -2.26 -12.13 1.17
CA SER A 116 -3.67 -12.48 1.41
C SER A 116 -4.59 -12.30 0.19
N LEU A 117 -4.16 -11.52 -0.81
CA LEU A 117 -4.87 -11.31 -2.07
C LEU A 117 -4.49 -12.35 -3.15
N GLY A 118 -3.61 -13.31 -2.84
CA GLY A 118 -3.15 -14.32 -3.79
C GLY A 118 -2.03 -13.88 -4.72
N LEU A 119 -1.46 -12.69 -4.53
CA LEU A 119 -0.34 -12.19 -5.35
C LEU A 119 0.97 -12.83 -4.87
N PRO A 120 1.75 -13.50 -5.74
CA PRO A 120 3.06 -14.05 -5.39
C PRO A 120 4.02 -12.96 -4.90
N VAL A 121 4.78 -13.25 -3.85
CA VAL A 121 5.79 -12.35 -3.32
C VAL A 121 7.09 -12.55 -4.07
N MET A 122 7.67 -11.45 -4.55
CA MET A 122 8.92 -11.46 -5.28
C MET A 122 10.11 -11.47 -4.32
N GLY A 123 11.08 -12.32 -4.61
CA GLY A 123 12.41 -12.28 -4.04
C GLY A 123 13.47 -11.86 -5.05
N ASP A 124 14.74 -11.97 -4.66
CA ASP A 124 15.89 -11.57 -5.49
C ASP A 124 15.98 -12.33 -6.84
N GLY A 125 15.44 -13.55 -6.91
CA GLY A 125 15.48 -14.42 -8.10
C GLY A 125 14.13 -14.71 -8.76
N GLY A 126 13.05 -14.00 -8.37
CA GLY A 126 11.68 -14.28 -8.82
C GLY A 126 10.73 -14.62 -7.66
N PRO A 127 9.53 -15.16 -7.95
CA PRO A 127 8.58 -15.59 -6.91
C PRO A 127 9.19 -16.60 -5.95
N ILE A 128 8.92 -16.45 -4.65
CA ILE A 128 9.52 -17.30 -3.61
C ILE A 128 8.74 -18.61 -3.47
N GLY A 129 9.35 -19.70 -3.91
CA GLY A 129 8.85 -21.07 -3.71
C GLY A 129 9.19 -21.63 -2.33
N ILE A 130 8.23 -22.33 -1.74
CA ILE A 130 8.30 -22.97 -0.42
C ILE A 130 8.13 -24.48 -0.60
N PRO A 131 9.07 -25.31 -0.13
CA PRO A 131 8.93 -26.76 -0.20
C PRO A 131 7.72 -27.26 0.60
N PRO A 132 7.00 -28.29 0.12
CA PRO A 132 5.77 -28.78 0.75
C PRO A 132 6.03 -29.30 2.16
N GLY A 133 5.09 -29.03 3.08
CA GLY A 133 5.16 -29.47 4.48
C GLY A 133 6.20 -28.74 5.32
N SER A 134 6.81 -27.67 4.79
CA SER A 134 7.83 -26.91 5.53
C SER A 134 7.23 -25.86 6.46
N THR A 135 7.90 -25.63 7.59
CA THR A 135 7.64 -24.46 8.43
C THR A 135 8.47 -23.28 7.94
N VAL A 136 7.82 -22.17 7.60
CA VAL A 136 8.49 -20.97 7.07
C VAL A 136 8.74 -19.95 8.18
N SER A 137 9.90 -19.30 8.12
CA SER A 137 10.27 -18.17 8.97
C SER A 137 10.98 -17.10 8.16
N ILE A 138 10.72 -15.83 8.50
CA ILE A 138 11.28 -14.67 7.83
C ILE A 138 12.17 -13.92 8.83
N GLY A 139 13.44 -13.75 8.47
CA GLY A 139 14.42 -12.99 9.26
C GLY A 139 14.20 -11.48 9.18
N THR A 140 14.80 -10.75 10.10
CA THR A 140 14.74 -9.27 10.15
C THR A 140 15.38 -8.60 8.94
N ASP A 141 16.27 -9.30 8.25
CA ASP A 141 16.93 -8.87 7.01
C ASP A 141 16.10 -9.20 5.75
N GLY A 142 14.93 -9.82 5.91
CA GLY A 142 14.05 -10.29 4.84
C GLY A 142 14.41 -11.68 4.31
N THR A 143 15.38 -12.38 4.88
CA THR A 143 15.74 -13.73 4.45
C THR A 143 14.60 -14.70 4.79
N VAL A 144 14.11 -15.43 3.80
CA VAL A 144 13.05 -16.43 3.95
C VAL A 144 13.71 -17.79 4.09
N THR A 145 13.40 -18.47 5.19
CA THR A 145 13.89 -19.82 5.50
C THR A 145 12.73 -20.79 5.60
N ALA A 146 12.95 -22.01 5.13
CA ALA A 146 12.01 -23.11 5.26
C ALA A 146 12.69 -24.26 6.00
N ARG A 147 11.96 -24.89 6.92
CA ARG A 147 12.38 -26.10 7.62
C ARG A 147 11.49 -27.26 7.21
N GLY A 148 12.07 -28.34 6.69
CA GLY A 148 11.34 -29.54 6.33
C GLY A 148 10.75 -30.28 7.54
N PRO A 149 9.74 -31.13 7.34
CA PRO A 149 9.16 -31.93 8.42
C PRO A 149 10.18 -32.92 8.98
N GLY A 150 10.46 -32.83 10.29
CA GLY A 150 11.37 -33.73 11.01
C GLY A 150 12.85 -33.29 11.07
N GLU A 151 13.21 -32.13 10.51
CA GLU A 151 14.56 -31.60 10.59
C GLU A 151 14.83 -30.88 11.93
N ALA A 152 16.03 -31.06 12.47
CA ALA A 152 16.51 -30.32 13.64
C ALA A 152 16.59 -28.80 13.33
N ALA A 153 16.63 -27.94 14.36
CA ALA A 153 16.65 -26.48 14.20
C ALA A 153 17.78 -25.95 13.28
N ASN A 154 18.84 -26.74 13.09
CA ASN A 154 19.97 -26.45 12.20
C ASN A 154 19.72 -26.75 10.71
N GLY A 155 18.59 -27.37 10.35
CA GLY A 155 18.18 -27.66 8.97
C GLY A 155 17.45 -26.51 8.27
N LEU A 156 17.64 -25.26 8.70
CA LEU A 156 17.02 -24.11 8.02
C LEU A 156 17.64 -23.94 6.64
N ALA A 157 16.87 -24.27 5.59
CA ALA A 157 17.25 -23.98 4.22
C ALA A 157 16.77 -22.59 3.83
N GLN A 158 17.67 -21.74 3.34
CA GLN A 158 17.29 -20.46 2.76
C GLN A 158 16.60 -20.71 1.42
N VAL A 159 15.35 -20.29 1.29
CA VAL A 159 14.55 -20.43 0.07
C VAL A 159 14.51 -19.14 -0.75
N GLY A 160 14.83 -18.00 -0.13
CA GLY A 160 14.92 -16.72 -0.82
C GLY A 160 15.14 -15.56 0.13
N LYS A 161 15.03 -14.35 -0.40
CA LYS A 161 15.04 -13.10 0.36
C LYS A 161 13.96 -12.20 -0.21
N LEU A 162 13.17 -11.57 0.66
CA LEU A 162 12.11 -10.65 0.26
C LEU A 162 12.70 -9.46 -0.49
N ARG A 163 12.19 -9.18 -1.68
CA ARG A 163 12.60 -8.01 -2.45
C ARG A 163 11.86 -6.77 -1.97
N VAL A 164 12.61 -5.81 -1.45
CA VAL A 164 12.10 -4.53 -0.96
C VAL A 164 12.62 -3.40 -1.84
N VAL A 165 11.73 -2.53 -2.29
CA VAL A 165 12.04 -1.37 -3.15
C VAL A 165 11.76 -0.08 -2.37
N THR A 166 12.69 0.87 -2.39
CA THR A 166 12.60 2.16 -1.68
C THR A 166 12.44 3.34 -2.62
#